data_AF-A0A151IVT7-F1
#
_entry.id   AF-A0A151IVT7-F1
#
_cell.length_a   1.000
_cell.length_b   1.000
_cell.length_c   1.000
_cell.angle_alpha   90.00
_cell.angle_beta   90.00
_cell.angle_gamma   90.00
#
_symmetry.space_group_name_H-M   'P 1'
#
loop_
_entity.id
_entity.type
_entity.pdbx_description
1 polymer ?
#
loop_
_entity_poly.entity_id
_entity_poly.type
_entity_poly.pdbx_seq_one_letter_code
_entity_poly.pdbx_strand_id
1 'polypeptide(L)'
;MSFVVSIEKELVNLEFVKKVRYLLDQFSNKELQKNLIMQGGVVVKLEGNSIYHNRDLFSTCMKNLQAMTQMMGNRQYKLKKKIVNILIDESFEEELNRSLDLLKSVCNIAEKCEKLKFTIADIVKDWLILASTENVHYNLFQLRIDAILTPIALVANILHPTYQGRRFANDHDRMKKVMECLINELDEEGMNDFAKYKNSTGIFSSRRLRDYSDGHTFWQAVAPVHPKLSSFAIKILQLPAAVPKLKFYSNNVNDLTPKRFEKLTDLFYHLNM
;
A
#
# COMPACT_ATOMS: atom_id res chain seq x y z
N MET A 1 -7.98 1.01 6.13
CA MET A 1 -7.76 2.44 5.79
C MET A 1 -6.89 3.17 6.82
N SER A 2 -7.08 2.99 8.14
CA SER A 2 -6.23 3.68 9.13
C SER A 2 -4.74 3.32 9.03
N PHE A 3 -4.44 2.06 8.67
CA PHE A 3 -3.07 1.59 8.51
C PHE A 3 -2.32 2.27 7.34
N VAL A 4 -2.97 2.48 6.20
CA VAL A 4 -2.33 3.14 5.04
C VAL A 4 -2.03 4.61 5.33
N VAL A 5 -2.90 5.28 6.09
CA VAL A 5 -2.69 6.65 6.59
C VAL A 5 -1.54 6.71 7.60
N SER A 6 -1.36 5.68 8.42
CA SER A 6 -0.20 5.55 9.32
C SER A 6 1.11 5.38 8.55
N ILE A 7 1.11 4.52 7.52
CA ILE A 7 2.28 4.31 6.67
C ILE A 7 2.69 5.60 5.96
N GLU A 8 1.74 6.38 5.44
CA GLU A 8 2.05 7.64 4.75
C GLU A 8 2.83 8.63 5.62
N LYS A 9 2.51 8.70 6.91
CA LYS A 9 3.20 9.57 7.87
C LYS A 9 4.60 9.08 8.21
N GLU A 10 4.82 7.78 8.15
CA GLU A 10 6.07 7.15 8.53
C GLU A 10 7.03 7.00 7.35
N LEU A 11 6.51 7.04 6.12
CA LEU A 11 7.31 6.93 4.90
C LEU A 11 8.02 8.22 4.49
N VAL A 12 7.73 9.32 5.16
CA VAL A 12 8.29 10.62 4.84
C VAL A 12 9.27 11.05 5.91
N ASN A 13 10.39 11.62 5.48
CA ASN A 13 11.29 12.31 6.39
C ASN A 13 10.58 13.55 6.96
N LEU A 14 10.38 13.59 8.28
CA LEU A 14 9.69 14.70 8.95
C LEU A 14 10.40 16.04 8.76
N GLU A 15 11.73 16.05 8.66
CA GLU A 15 12.49 17.28 8.37
C GLU A 15 12.24 17.73 6.93
N PHE A 16 12.11 16.80 5.99
CA PHE A 16 11.74 17.11 4.61
C PHE A 16 10.31 17.66 4.52
N VAL A 17 9.35 17.06 5.23
CA VAL A 17 7.97 17.58 5.32
C VAL A 17 7.96 19.01 5.87
N LYS A 18 8.74 19.29 6.92
CA LYS A 18 8.88 20.65 7.47
C LYS A 18 9.50 21.60 6.44
N LYS A 19 10.51 21.16 5.67
CA LYS A 19 11.14 21.95 4.59
C LYS A 19 10.12 22.32 3.52
N VAL A 20 9.34 21.35 3.02
CA VAL A 20 8.27 21.56 2.03
C VAL A 20 7.18 22.49 2.56
N ARG A 21 6.70 22.25 3.80
CA ARG A 21 5.68 23.08 4.43
C ARG A 21 6.16 24.52 4.61
N TYR A 22 7.39 24.71 5.07
CA TYR A 22 7.99 26.04 5.22
C TYR A 22 8.08 26.79 3.89
N LEU A 23 8.43 26.08 2.80
CA LEU A 23 8.44 26.66 1.47
C LEU A 23 7.04 27.14 1.07
N LEU A 24 6.05 26.25 1.11
CA LEU A 24 4.67 26.55 0.74
C LEU A 24 4.05 27.67 1.59
N ASP A 25 4.34 27.68 2.90
CA ASP A 25 3.88 28.70 3.83
C ASP A 25 4.29 30.11 3.42
N GLN A 26 5.52 30.30 2.93
CA GLN A 26 5.95 31.61 2.45
C GLN A 26 5.14 32.10 1.25
N PHE A 27 4.68 31.20 0.38
CA PHE A 27 3.84 31.54 -0.78
C PHE A 27 2.33 31.50 -0.50
N SER A 28 1.92 31.24 0.74
CA SER A 28 0.51 31.24 1.15
C SER A 28 -0.05 32.65 1.42
N ASN A 29 0.81 33.66 1.53
CA ASN A 29 0.36 35.04 1.75
C ASN A 29 -0.37 35.58 0.51
N LYS A 30 -1.30 36.51 0.70
CA LYS A 30 -2.20 36.99 -0.36
C LYS A 30 -1.47 37.55 -1.59
N GLU A 31 -0.37 38.27 -1.37
CA GLU A 31 0.39 38.92 -2.44
C GLU A 31 1.21 37.92 -3.26
N LEU A 32 2.02 37.09 -2.60
CA LEU A 32 2.85 36.08 -3.25
C LEU A 32 1.99 34.99 -3.88
N GLN A 33 0.86 34.62 -3.28
CA GLN A 33 -0.07 33.66 -3.87
C GLN A 33 -0.69 34.19 -5.17
N LYS A 34 -1.08 35.47 -5.22
CA LYS A 34 -1.58 36.09 -6.45
C LYS A 34 -0.51 36.06 -7.55
N ASN A 35 0.72 36.43 -7.21
CA ASN A 35 1.84 36.43 -8.15
C ASN A 35 2.20 35.00 -8.61
N LEU A 36 2.18 34.03 -7.69
CA LEU A 36 2.42 32.62 -7.99
C LEU A 36 1.44 32.10 -9.05
N ILE A 37 0.15 32.42 -8.90
CA ILE A 37 -0.89 32.06 -9.87
C ILE A 37 -0.67 32.76 -11.21
N MET A 38 -0.26 34.04 -11.20
CA MET A 38 0.08 34.77 -12.44
C MET A 38 1.26 34.14 -13.20
N GLN A 39 2.16 33.44 -12.51
CA GLN A 39 3.28 32.70 -13.11
C GLN A 39 2.92 31.24 -13.46
N GLY A 40 1.62 30.89 -13.49
CA GLY A 40 1.15 29.55 -13.86
C GLY A 40 1.10 28.54 -12.71
N GLY A 41 1.34 28.97 -11.47
CA GLY A 41 1.17 28.14 -10.28
C GLY A 41 -0.30 27.91 -9.89
N VAL A 42 -0.51 27.14 -8.83
CA VAL A 42 -1.81 26.82 -8.24
C VAL A 42 -1.91 27.33 -6.81
N VAL A 43 -3.15 27.51 -6.34
CA VAL A 43 -3.45 27.98 -4.97
C VAL A 43 -2.81 27.05 -3.93
N VAL A 44 -1.91 27.59 -3.12
CA VAL A 44 -1.33 26.90 -1.97
C VAL A 44 -2.35 26.81 -0.84
N LYS A 45 -2.71 25.57 -0.45
CA LYS A 45 -3.53 25.28 0.73
C LYS A 45 -2.72 24.41 1.69
N LEU A 46 -2.38 24.95 2.86
CA LEU A 46 -1.62 24.23 3.88
C LEU A 46 -2.49 23.38 4.79
N GLU A 47 -3.75 23.80 4.97
CA GLU A 47 -4.72 23.11 5.81
C GLU A 47 -5.59 22.20 4.94
N GLY A 48 -5.66 20.93 5.34
CA GLY A 48 -6.52 19.95 4.71
C GLY A 48 -6.78 18.79 5.67
N ASN A 49 -8.05 18.43 5.84
CA ASN A 49 -8.46 17.20 6.50
C ASN A 49 -8.34 16.00 5.55
N SER A 50 -7.38 16.03 4.63
CA SER A 50 -7.12 14.92 3.72
C SER A 50 -6.40 13.84 4.51
N ILE A 51 -6.90 12.61 4.39
CA ILE A 51 -6.17 11.43 4.86
C ILE A 51 -4.83 11.25 4.12
N TYR A 52 -4.67 11.93 2.97
CA TYR A 52 -3.47 11.94 2.12
C TYR A 52 -2.68 13.25 2.20
N HIS A 53 -2.53 13.78 3.42
CA HIS A 53 -2.00 15.12 3.66
C HIS A 53 -0.60 15.34 3.05
N ASN A 54 0.32 14.38 3.23
CA ASN A 54 1.70 14.56 2.77
C ASN A 54 1.78 14.46 1.25
N ARG A 55 1.05 13.52 0.64
CA ARG A 55 0.92 13.43 -0.81
C ARG A 55 0.41 14.75 -1.41
N ASP A 56 -0.67 15.28 -0.84
CA ASP A 56 -1.31 16.50 -1.35
C ASP A 56 -0.42 17.73 -1.18
N LEU A 57 0.29 17.82 -0.04
CA LEU A 57 1.30 18.85 0.21
C LEU A 57 2.44 18.79 -0.82
N PHE A 58 2.99 17.60 -1.06
CA PHE A 58 4.13 17.41 -1.97
C PHE A 58 3.72 17.65 -3.43
N SER A 59 2.53 17.18 -3.82
CA SER A 59 1.92 17.44 -5.13
C SER A 59 1.70 18.93 -5.37
N THR A 60 1.23 19.66 -4.34
CA THR A 60 1.04 21.12 -4.41
C THR A 60 2.38 21.85 -4.53
N CYS A 61 3.41 21.41 -3.82
CA CYS A 61 4.76 21.95 -3.96
C CYS A 61 5.31 21.73 -5.37
N MET A 62 5.20 20.50 -5.88
CA MET A 62 5.69 20.14 -7.22
C MET A 62 5.04 20.99 -8.32
N LYS A 63 3.71 21.15 -8.29
CA LYS A 63 2.97 21.97 -9.26
C LYS A 63 3.36 23.45 -9.24
N ASN A 64 3.89 23.94 -8.12
CA ASN A 64 4.26 25.33 -7.94
C ASN A 64 5.75 25.60 -8.08
N LEU A 65 6.59 24.57 -8.10
CA LEU A 65 8.04 24.72 -7.97
C LEU A 65 8.62 25.62 -9.07
N GLN A 66 8.24 25.39 -10.33
CA GLN A 66 8.67 26.19 -11.47
C GLN A 66 8.28 27.68 -11.31
N ALA A 67 7.04 27.96 -10.95
CA ALA A 67 6.55 29.33 -10.74
C ALA A 67 7.28 30.02 -9.57
N MET A 68 7.54 29.28 -8.47
CA MET A 68 8.33 29.79 -7.34
C MET A 68 9.77 30.14 -7.75
N THR A 69 10.40 29.29 -8.58
CA THR A 69 11.75 29.52 -9.11
C THR A 69 11.78 30.73 -10.05
N GLN A 70 10.76 30.93 -10.88
CA GLN A 70 10.65 32.13 -11.72
C GLN A 70 10.50 33.41 -10.89
N MET A 71 9.70 33.37 -9.82
CA MET A 71 9.56 34.49 -8.89
C MET A 71 10.87 34.83 -8.17
N MET A 72 11.72 33.84 -7.88
CA MET A 72 13.05 34.10 -7.33
C MET A 72 13.95 34.88 -8.30
N GLY A 73 13.88 34.61 -9.61
CA GLY A 73 14.61 35.37 -10.64
C GLY A 73 14.14 36.82 -10.77
N ASN A 74 12.86 37.08 -10.47
CA ASN A 74 12.27 38.41 -10.48
C ASN A 74 12.61 39.14 -9.17
N ARG A 75 13.59 40.05 -9.23
CA ARG A 75 14.07 40.86 -8.08
C ARG A 75 13.01 41.77 -7.41
N GLN A 76 11.77 41.73 -7.86
CA GLN A 76 10.64 42.43 -7.25
C GLN A 76 10.20 41.82 -5.91
N TYR A 77 10.49 40.53 -5.66
CA TYR A 77 10.01 39.84 -4.48
C TYR A 77 11.12 39.64 -3.43
N LYS A 78 10.89 40.09 -2.19
CA LYS A 78 11.82 39.85 -1.08
C LYS A 78 11.57 38.48 -0.45
N LEU A 79 12.20 37.44 -1.00
CA LEU A 79 12.17 36.09 -0.43
C LEU A 79 13.21 35.95 0.69
N LYS A 80 12.87 35.16 1.72
CA LYS A 80 13.82 34.82 2.80
C LYS A 80 14.97 33.99 2.24
N LYS A 81 16.19 34.20 2.73
CA LYS A 81 17.39 33.44 2.30
C LYS A 81 17.19 31.93 2.35
N LYS A 82 16.52 31.42 3.39
CA LYS A 82 16.21 29.99 3.53
C LYS A 82 15.33 29.45 2.40
N ILE A 83 14.41 30.25 1.86
CA ILE A 83 13.56 29.88 0.72
C ILE A 83 14.36 29.83 -0.56
N VAL A 84 15.17 30.86 -0.81
CA VAL A 84 16.08 30.90 -1.97
C VAL A 84 16.98 29.68 -1.96
N ASN A 85 17.57 29.34 -0.81
CA ASN A 85 18.41 28.16 -0.66
C ASN A 85 17.67 26.84 -0.96
N ILE A 86 16.37 26.75 -0.69
CA ILE A 86 15.57 25.56 -1.05
C ILE A 86 15.31 25.52 -2.56
N LEU A 87 15.01 26.66 -3.18
CA LEU A 87 14.65 26.73 -4.60
C LEU A 87 15.83 26.53 -5.56
N ILE A 88 17.06 26.80 -5.11
CA ILE A 88 18.29 26.55 -5.88
C ILE A 88 18.88 25.15 -5.64
N ASP A 89 18.35 24.42 -4.67
CA ASP A 89 18.85 23.10 -4.27
C ASP A 89 18.29 22.04 -5.22
N GLU A 90 19.09 21.61 -6.20
CA GLU A 90 18.69 20.60 -7.19
C GLU A 90 18.27 19.28 -6.52
N SER A 91 18.85 18.94 -5.38
CA SER A 91 18.50 17.72 -4.64
C SER A 91 17.09 17.78 -4.03
N PHE A 92 16.56 18.99 -3.81
CA PHE A 92 15.21 19.17 -3.27
C PHE A 92 14.13 18.67 -4.23
N GLU A 93 14.25 19.00 -5.53
CA GLU A 93 13.28 18.55 -6.53
C GLU A 93 13.33 17.03 -6.71
N GLU A 94 14.52 16.44 -6.71
CA GLU A 94 14.68 15.00 -6.76
C GLU A 94 14.07 14.29 -5.55
N GLU A 95 14.36 14.76 -4.34
CA GLU A 95 13.78 14.20 -3.10
C GLU A 95 12.25 14.36 -3.08
N LEU A 96 11.74 15.49 -3.57
CA LEU A 96 10.30 15.75 -3.68
C LEU A 96 9.63 14.78 -4.65
N ASN A 97 10.20 14.56 -5.83
CA ASN A 97 9.70 13.61 -6.83
C ASN A 97 9.74 12.17 -6.29
N ARG A 98 10.88 11.73 -5.76
CA ARG A 98 11.03 10.37 -5.18
C ARG A 98 10.01 10.12 -4.07
N SER A 99 9.85 11.09 -3.17
CA SER A 99 8.88 10.98 -2.08
C SER A 99 7.44 10.95 -2.61
N LEU A 100 7.11 11.81 -3.58
CA LEU A 100 5.78 11.87 -4.16
C LEU A 100 5.40 10.58 -4.88
N ASP A 101 6.32 9.93 -5.58
CA ASP A 101 6.06 8.66 -6.29
C ASP A 101 5.82 7.49 -5.34
N LEU A 102 6.57 7.43 -4.22
CA LEU A 102 6.30 6.49 -3.15
C LEU A 102 4.90 6.72 -2.55
N LEU A 103 4.60 7.96 -2.19
CA LEU A 103 3.30 8.33 -1.60
C LEU A 103 2.12 8.04 -2.54
N LYS A 104 2.26 8.35 -3.84
CA LYS A 104 1.25 7.99 -4.85
C LYS A 104 1.01 6.48 -4.89
N SER A 105 2.08 5.68 -4.87
CA SER A 105 1.97 4.23 -4.91
C SER A 105 1.22 3.69 -3.69
N VAL A 106 1.53 4.20 -2.50
CA VAL A 106 0.83 3.85 -1.25
C VAL A 106 -0.64 4.26 -1.28
N CYS A 107 -0.94 5.48 -1.76
CA CYS A 107 -2.31 5.96 -1.89
C CYS A 107 -3.12 5.12 -2.88
N ASN A 108 -2.51 4.74 -4.02
CA ASN A 108 -3.13 3.88 -5.01
C ASN A 108 -3.51 2.51 -4.42
N ILE A 109 -2.65 1.93 -3.57
CA ILE A 109 -2.99 0.69 -2.84
C ILE A 109 -4.18 0.95 -1.91
N ALA A 110 -4.17 2.05 -1.16
CA ALA A 110 -5.27 2.45 -0.28
C ALA A 110 -6.62 2.53 -1.03
N GLU A 111 -6.64 3.24 -2.14
CA GLU A 111 -7.83 3.45 -2.98
C GLU A 111 -8.34 2.14 -3.58
N LYS A 112 -7.44 1.22 -3.96
CA LYS A 112 -7.84 -0.13 -4.41
C LYS A 112 -8.49 -0.94 -3.29
N CYS A 113 -8.01 -0.83 -2.05
CA CYS A 113 -8.58 -1.54 -0.91
C CYS A 113 -10.02 -1.14 -0.60
N GLU A 114 -10.44 0.07 -1.00
CA GLU A 114 -11.81 0.52 -0.83
C GLU A 114 -12.79 -0.12 -1.82
N LYS A 115 -12.29 -0.78 -2.86
CA LYS A 115 -13.11 -1.46 -3.86
C LYS A 115 -13.55 -2.83 -3.32
N LEU A 116 -14.86 -3.10 -3.39
CA LEU A 116 -15.49 -4.34 -2.87
C LEU A 116 -14.93 -5.64 -3.45
N LYS A 117 -14.28 -5.62 -4.61
CA LYS A 117 -13.71 -6.81 -5.27
C LYS A 117 -12.23 -7.04 -4.96
N PHE A 118 -11.60 -6.20 -4.14
CA PHE A 118 -10.17 -6.28 -3.86
C PHE A 118 -9.93 -7.21 -2.66
N THR A 119 -9.21 -8.32 -2.89
CA THR A 119 -9.01 -9.37 -1.88
C THR A 119 -7.69 -9.17 -1.13
N ILE A 120 -7.51 -9.88 -0.01
CA ILE A 120 -6.25 -9.89 0.72
C ILE A 120 -5.08 -10.42 -0.14
N ALA A 121 -5.34 -11.31 -1.11
CA ALA A 121 -4.30 -11.78 -2.03
C ALA A 121 -3.80 -10.66 -2.98
N ASP A 122 -4.72 -9.80 -3.42
CA ASP A 122 -4.44 -8.67 -4.32
C ASP A 122 -3.63 -7.58 -3.62
N ILE A 123 -4.03 -7.21 -2.40
CA ILE A 123 -3.31 -6.19 -1.64
C ILE A 123 -1.89 -6.66 -1.30
N VAL A 124 -1.71 -7.94 -0.96
CA VAL A 124 -0.38 -8.52 -0.71
C VAL A 124 0.48 -8.46 -1.96
N LYS A 125 -0.08 -8.75 -3.14
CA LYS A 125 0.65 -8.61 -4.40
C LYS A 125 1.13 -7.18 -4.61
N ASP A 126 0.26 -6.20 -4.40
CA ASP A 126 0.61 -4.79 -4.58
C ASP A 126 1.66 -4.33 -3.56
N TRP A 127 1.56 -4.76 -2.29
CA TRP A 127 2.60 -4.47 -1.28
C TRP A 127 3.94 -5.11 -1.63
N LEU A 128 3.96 -6.35 -2.12
CA LEU A 128 5.18 -7.02 -2.54
C LEU A 128 5.83 -6.37 -3.77
N ILE A 129 5.02 -5.84 -4.70
CA ILE A 129 5.52 -5.02 -5.82
C ILE A 129 6.22 -3.78 -5.28
N LEU A 130 5.55 -3.06 -4.39
CA LEU A 130 6.08 -1.84 -3.82
C LEU A 130 7.33 -2.11 -2.97
N ALA A 131 7.35 -3.20 -2.22
CA ALA A 131 8.50 -3.68 -1.44
C ALA A 131 9.71 -4.04 -2.31
N SER A 132 9.50 -4.37 -3.57
CA SER A 132 10.59 -4.70 -4.50
C SER A 132 11.21 -3.45 -5.17
N THR A 133 10.66 -2.27 -4.91
CA THR A 133 11.14 -1.01 -5.48
C THR A 133 12.23 -0.44 -4.59
N GLU A 134 13.43 -0.19 -5.14
CA GLU A 134 14.50 0.48 -4.41
C GLU A 134 14.05 1.87 -3.96
N ASN A 135 14.25 2.18 -2.68
CA ASN A 135 13.91 3.48 -2.11
C ASN A 135 14.92 3.85 -1.02
N VAL A 136 15.22 5.15 -0.88
CA VAL A 136 16.11 5.66 0.18
C VAL A 136 15.58 5.34 1.59
N HIS A 137 14.26 5.14 1.73
CA HIS A 137 13.58 4.73 2.96
C HIS A 137 13.29 3.22 3.06
N TYR A 138 13.94 2.40 2.22
CA TYR A 138 13.67 0.97 2.08
C TYR A 138 13.61 0.22 3.42
N ASN A 139 14.56 0.44 4.33
CA ASN A 139 14.60 -0.30 5.60
C ASN A 139 13.40 -0.01 6.52
N LEU A 140 13.04 1.27 6.68
CA LEU A 140 11.87 1.66 7.48
C LEU A 140 10.57 1.14 6.83
N PHE A 141 10.53 1.17 5.51
CA PHE A 141 9.41 0.71 4.72
C PHE A 141 9.21 -0.81 4.79
N GLN A 142 10.28 -1.60 4.66
CA GLN A 142 10.24 -3.06 4.76
C GLN A 142 9.69 -3.52 6.11
N LEU A 143 10.16 -2.94 7.21
CA LEU A 143 9.66 -3.28 8.56
C LEU A 143 8.14 -3.10 8.69
N ARG A 144 7.58 -2.09 8.02
CA ARG A 144 6.13 -1.86 8.03
C ARG A 144 5.38 -2.77 7.08
N ILE A 145 5.93 -3.03 5.90
CA ILE A 145 5.34 -4.02 4.97
C ILE A 145 5.31 -5.39 5.64
N ASP A 146 6.37 -5.82 6.32
CA ASP A 146 6.40 -7.12 7.00
C ASP A 146 5.37 -7.25 8.11
N ALA A 147 4.97 -6.13 8.73
CA ALA A 147 3.86 -6.10 9.68
C ALA A 147 2.48 -6.22 9.00
N ILE A 148 2.36 -5.86 7.72
CA ILE A 148 1.14 -6.04 6.90
C ILE A 148 1.06 -7.45 6.36
N LEU A 149 2.19 -8.00 5.94
CA LEU A 149 2.33 -9.32 5.33
C LEU A 149 2.25 -10.40 6.41
N THR A 150 1.08 -10.50 7.03
CA THR A 150 0.76 -11.54 8.01
C THR A 150 0.82 -12.93 7.35
N PRO A 151 0.97 -14.02 8.14
CA PRO A 151 0.98 -15.37 7.60
C PRO A 151 -0.25 -15.67 6.71
N ILE A 152 -1.45 -15.30 7.16
CA ILE A 152 -2.70 -15.47 6.40
C ILE A 152 -2.64 -14.72 5.07
N ALA A 153 -2.14 -13.48 5.07
CA ALA A 153 -2.04 -12.66 3.87
C ALA A 153 -1.07 -13.29 2.84
N LEU A 154 0.07 -13.80 3.31
CA LEU A 154 1.04 -14.53 2.48
C LEU A 154 0.46 -15.84 1.95
N VAL A 155 -0.29 -16.58 2.77
CA VAL A 155 -1.01 -17.79 2.36
C VAL A 155 -2.07 -17.47 1.29
N ALA A 156 -2.81 -16.38 1.42
CA ALA A 156 -3.75 -15.95 0.40
C ALA A 156 -3.05 -15.72 -0.94
N ASN A 157 -1.89 -15.08 -0.93
CA ASN A 157 -1.12 -14.86 -2.14
C ASN A 157 -0.57 -16.17 -2.74
N ILE A 158 -0.11 -17.12 -1.91
CA ILE A 158 0.40 -18.41 -2.40
C ILE A 158 -0.72 -19.28 -3.00
N LEU A 159 -1.91 -19.25 -2.40
CA LEU A 159 -3.08 -20.00 -2.88
C LEU A 159 -3.77 -19.34 -4.08
N HIS A 160 -3.42 -18.11 -4.44
CA HIS A 160 -3.98 -17.46 -5.62
C HIS A 160 -3.39 -18.07 -6.91
N PRO A 161 -4.22 -18.55 -7.87
CA PRO A 161 -3.75 -19.31 -9.04
C PRO A 161 -2.83 -18.50 -9.97
N THR A 162 -2.96 -17.17 -9.97
CA THR A 162 -2.08 -16.28 -10.75
C THR A 162 -0.81 -15.87 -9.99
N TYR A 163 -0.86 -15.75 -8.66
CA TYR A 163 0.23 -15.11 -7.89
C TYR A 163 1.20 -16.13 -7.34
N GLN A 164 0.70 -17.22 -6.76
CA GLN A 164 1.45 -18.40 -6.37
C GLN A 164 2.70 -18.11 -5.52
N GLY A 165 2.70 -17.01 -4.77
CA GLY A 165 3.84 -16.58 -3.96
C GLY A 165 5.11 -16.23 -4.75
N ARG A 166 5.03 -16.02 -6.08
CA ARG A 166 6.21 -15.83 -6.95
C ARG A 166 7.13 -14.70 -6.50
N ARG A 167 6.57 -13.63 -5.92
CA ARG A 167 7.34 -12.45 -5.48
C ARG A 167 8.12 -12.64 -4.18
N PHE A 168 7.83 -13.68 -3.41
CA PHE A 168 8.54 -14.00 -2.17
C PHE A 168 9.00 -15.47 -2.15
N ALA A 169 9.09 -16.12 -3.31
CA ALA A 169 9.47 -17.53 -3.40
C ALA A 169 10.88 -17.81 -2.82
N ASN A 170 11.78 -16.82 -2.92
CA ASN A 170 13.16 -16.88 -2.43
C ASN A 170 13.33 -16.24 -1.04
N ASP A 171 12.25 -15.76 -0.43
CA ASP A 171 12.25 -15.15 0.90
C ASP A 171 11.98 -16.23 1.94
N HIS A 172 13.06 -16.74 2.55
CA HIS A 172 12.98 -17.86 3.50
C HIS A 172 12.12 -17.56 4.72
N ASP A 173 12.15 -16.32 5.24
CA ASP A 173 11.41 -15.95 6.43
C ASP A 173 9.90 -15.88 6.15
N ARG A 174 9.52 -15.28 5.01
CA ARG A 174 8.10 -15.26 4.60
C ARG A 174 7.60 -16.65 4.24
N MET A 175 8.41 -17.46 3.57
CA MET A 175 8.04 -18.84 3.24
C MET A 175 7.88 -19.69 4.51
N LYS A 176 8.73 -19.51 5.52
CA LYS A 176 8.60 -20.19 6.81
C LYS A 176 7.26 -19.86 7.48
N LYS A 177 6.88 -18.57 7.56
CA LYS A 177 5.58 -18.13 8.09
C LYS A 177 4.39 -18.79 7.36
N VAL A 178 4.48 -18.90 6.04
CA VAL A 178 3.45 -19.57 5.22
C VAL A 178 3.34 -21.04 5.57
N MET A 179 4.47 -21.75 5.64
CA MET A 179 4.48 -23.18 5.95
C MET A 179 3.99 -23.47 7.37
N GLU A 180 4.40 -22.68 8.36
CA GLU A 180 3.91 -22.80 9.74
C GLU A 180 2.39 -22.61 9.81
N CYS A 181 1.85 -21.61 9.10
CA CYS A 181 0.41 -21.40 9.02
C CYS A 181 -0.31 -22.57 8.36
N LEU A 182 0.19 -23.08 7.23
CA LEU A 182 -0.43 -24.20 6.53
C LEU A 182 -0.42 -25.50 7.36
N ILE A 183 0.68 -25.78 8.07
CA ILE A 183 0.79 -26.98 8.93
C ILE A 183 -0.19 -26.92 10.10
N ASN A 184 -0.50 -25.73 10.61
CA ASN A 184 -1.46 -25.58 11.70
C ASN A 184 -2.92 -25.72 11.25
N GLU A 185 -3.21 -25.40 9.98
CA GLU A 185 -4.58 -25.36 9.44
C GLU A 185 -4.96 -26.59 8.60
N LEU A 186 -3.97 -27.29 8.04
CA LEU A 186 -4.17 -28.45 7.18
C LEU A 186 -3.64 -29.72 7.82
N ASP A 187 -4.37 -30.82 7.62
CA ASP A 187 -3.89 -32.15 7.97
C ASP A 187 -2.89 -32.69 6.92
N GLU A 188 -2.38 -33.90 7.14
CA GLU A 188 -1.40 -34.54 6.26
C GLU A 188 -1.90 -34.63 4.80
N GLU A 189 -3.18 -34.93 4.61
CA GLU A 189 -3.80 -34.99 3.28
C GLU A 189 -3.82 -33.59 2.63
N GLY A 190 -4.27 -32.57 3.36
CA GLY A 190 -4.27 -31.19 2.88
C GLY A 190 -2.86 -30.67 2.54
N MET A 191 -1.85 -31.04 3.33
CA MET A 191 -0.45 -30.71 3.05
C MET A 191 0.10 -31.41 1.81
N ASN A 192 -0.25 -32.68 1.60
CA ASN A 192 0.08 -33.41 0.37
C ASN A 192 -0.57 -32.77 -0.86
N ASP A 193 -1.81 -32.32 -0.74
CA ASP A 193 -2.52 -31.63 -1.81
C ASP A 193 -1.92 -30.26 -2.11
N PHE A 194 -1.50 -29.53 -1.07
CA PHE A 194 -0.78 -28.27 -1.24
C PHE A 194 0.55 -28.49 -1.98
N ALA A 195 1.28 -29.57 -1.67
CA ALA A 195 2.50 -29.92 -2.40
C ALA A 195 2.22 -30.20 -3.89
N LYS A 196 1.11 -30.89 -4.22
CA LYS A 196 0.69 -31.09 -5.61
C LYS A 196 0.37 -29.77 -6.31
N TYR A 197 -0.34 -28.87 -5.64
CA TYR A 197 -0.64 -27.53 -6.16
C TYR A 197 0.63 -26.73 -6.43
N LYS A 198 1.52 -26.63 -5.44
CA LYS A 198 2.79 -25.89 -5.54
C LYS A 198 3.68 -26.41 -6.67
N ASN A 199 3.75 -27.73 -6.83
CA ASN A 199 4.54 -28.38 -7.86
C ASN A 199 3.81 -28.53 -9.21
N SER A 200 2.58 -28.01 -9.32
CA SER A 200 1.75 -28.11 -10.52
C SER A 200 1.58 -29.55 -11.03
N THR A 201 1.35 -30.51 -10.14
CA THR A 201 1.17 -31.94 -10.47
C THR A 201 -0.30 -32.38 -10.40
N GLY A 202 -0.63 -33.56 -10.95
CA GLY A 202 -1.99 -34.09 -10.94
C GLY A 202 -2.98 -33.16 -11.67
N ILE A 203 -4.13 -32.90 -11.08
CA ILE A 203 -5.16 -32.02 -11.67
C ILE A 203 -4.65 -30.59 -11.89
N PHE A 204 -3.73 -30.10 -11.05
CA PHE A 204 -3.16 -28.74 -11.15
C PHE A 204 -2.29 -28.53 -12.39
N SER A 205 -1.82 -29.60 -13.03
CA SER A 205 -1.11 -29.53 -14.31
C SER A 205 -2.04 -29.23 -15.51
N SER A 206 -3.35 -29.41 -15.33
CA SER A 206 -4.38 -29.30 -16.37
C SER A 206 -4.42 -27.92 -17.02
N ARG A 207 -4.45 -27.89 -18.36
CA ARG A 207 -4.62 -26.63 -19.11
C ARG A 207 -5.92 -25.91 -18.75
N ARG A 208 -7.00 -26.65 -18.50
CA ARG A 208 -8.30 -26.07 -18.12
C ARG A 208 -8.24 -25.26 -16.82
N LEU A 209 -7.37 -25.65 -15.89
CA LEU A 209 -7.21 -24.92 -14.64
C LEU A 209 -6.34 -23.66 -14.77
N ARG A 210 -5.52 -23.56 -15.84
CA ARG A 210 -4.66 -22.39 -16.08
C ARG A 210 -5.42 -21.17 -16.59
N ASP A 211 -6.62 -21.37 -17.13
CA ASP A 211 -7.45 -20.30 -17.68
C ASP A 211 -8.21 -19.53 -16.58
N TYR A 212 -8.24 -20.04 -15.34
CA TYR A 212 -8.85 -19.32 -14.21
C TYR A 212 -7.90 -18.28 -13.63
N SER A 213 -8.24 -17.01 -13.83
CA SER A 213 -7.58 -15.89 -13.14
C SER A 213 -8.17 -15.61 -11.76
N ASP A 214 -9.44 -15.96 -11.56
CA ASP A 214 -10.17 -15.77 -10.31
C ASP A 214 -9.93 -16.94 -9.34
N GLY A 215 -9.39 -16.62 -8.16
CA GLY A 215 -9.03 -17.63 -7.16
C GLY A 215 -10.21 -18.44 -6.65
N HIS A 216 -11.37 -17.81 -6.45
CA HIS A 216 -12.56 -18.50 -5.96
C HIS A 216 -13.04 -19.56 -6.97
N THR A 217 -13.19 -19.17 -8.23
CA THR A 217 -13.64 -20.07 -9.31
C THR A 217 -12.65 -21.22 -9.53
N PHE A 218 -11.35 -20.93 -9.46
CA PHE A 218 -10.29 -21.95 -9.53
C PHE A 218 -10.47 -23.02 -8.45
N TRP A 219 -10.58 -22.62 -7.18
CA TRP A 219 -10.68 -23.58 -6.08
C TRP A 219 -12.02 -24.30 -6.02
N GLN A 220 -13.11 -23.70 -6.52
CA GLN A 220 -14.37 -24.41 -6.71
C GLN A 220 -14.25 -25.54 -7.73
N ALA A 221 -13.51 -25.34 -8.82
CA ALA A 221 -13.27 -26.38 -9.82
C ALA A 221 -12.39 -27.52 -9.29
N VAL A 222 -11.51 -27.22 -8.32
CA VAL A 222 -10.60 -28.19 -7.69
C VAL A 222 -11.27 -28.95 -6.53
N ALA A 223 -12.29 -28.37 -5.90
CA ALA A 223 -12.95 -28.91 -4.71
C ALA A 223 -13.41 -30.38 -4.80
N PRO A 224 -13.89 -30.91 -5.94
CA PRO A 224 -14.27 -32.32 -6.04
C PRO A 224 -13.10 -33.30 -5.83
N VAL A 225 -11.85 -32.86 -6.06
CA VAL A 225 -10.65 -33.70 -5.99
C VAL A 225 -9.82 -33.40 -4.75
N HIS A 226 -9.75 -32.13 -4.34
CA HIS A 226 -8.99 -31.68 -3.17
C HIS A 226 -9.88 -30.85 -2.23
N PRO A 227 -10.89 -31.46 -1.58
CA PRO A 227 -11.95 -30.72 -0.89
C PRO A 227 -11.45 -29.91 0.31
N LYS A 228 -10.52 -30.47 1.10
CA LYS A 228 -9.97 -29.80 2.29
C LYS A 228 -9.18 -28.55 1.92
N LEU A 229 -8.19 -28.69 1.04
CA LEU A 229 -7.38 -27.56 0.56
C LEU A 229 -8.23 -26.51 -0.15
N SER A 230 -9.20 -26.93 -0.97
CA SER A 230 -10.08 -26.00 -1.69
C SER A 230 -10.98 -25.22 -0.75
N SER A 231 -11.56 -25.88 0.26
CA SER A 231 -12.37 -25.22 1.29
C SER A 231 -11.57 -24.16 2.03
N PHE A 232 -10.36 -24.50 2.47
CA PHE A 232 -9.45 -23.57 3.13
C PHE A 232 -9.07 -22.39 2.22
N ALA A 233 -8.67 -22.67 0.98
CA ALA A 233 -8.27 -21.65 0.01
C ALA A 233 -9.43 -20.69 -0.33
N ILE A 234 -10.65 -21.21 -0.53
CA ILE A 234 -11.84 -20.39 -0.77
C ILE A 234 -12.08 -19.42 0.40
N LYS A 235 -12.01 -19.91 1.64
CA LYS A 235 -12.19 -19.06 2.85
C LYS A 235 -11.18 -17.92 2.88
N ILE A 236 -9.90 -18.23 2.64
CA ILE A 236 -8.82 -17.23 2.68
C ILE A 236 -8.94 -16.22 1.53
N LEU A 237 -9.21 -16.68 0.31
CA LEU A 237 -9.22 -15.82 -0.88
C LEU A 237 -10.45 -14.90 -0.94
N GLN A 238 -11.52 -15.23 -0.22
CA GLN A 238 -12.68 -14.37 -0.05
C GLN A 238 -12.46 -13.25 0.98
N LEU A 239 -11.38 -13.28 1.76
CA LEU A 239 -11.11 -12.23 2.74
C LEU A 239 -10.91 -10.89 2.01
N PRO A 240 -11.69 -9.85 2.38
CA PRO A 240 -11.56 -8.55 1.75
C PRO A 240 -10.25 -7.88 2.16
N ALA A 241 -9.62 -7.14 1.24
CA ALA A 241 -8.40 -6.38 1.51
C ALA A 241 -8.59 -5.32 2.61
N ALA A 242 -9.80 -4.82 2.76
CA ALA A 242 -10.20 -3.95 3.86
C ALA A 242 -11.64 -4.25 4.26
N VAL A 243 -11.91 -4.15 5.55
CA VAL A 243 -13.29 -4.08 6.05
C VAL A 243 -13.92 -2.82 5.45
N PRO A 244 -15.04 -2.92 4.70
CA PRO A 244 -15.75 -1.75 4.20
C PRO A 244 -16.01 -0.81 5.38
N LYS A 245 -15.68 0.47 5.22
CA LYS A 245 -16.13 1.47 6.18
C LYS A 245 -17.66 1.39 6.21
N LEU A 246 -18.23 0.81 7.26
CA LEU A 246 -19.58 1.16 7.69
C LEU A 246 -19.56 2.69 7.79
N LYS A 247 -20.31 3.36 6.91
CA LYS A 247 -20.40 4.82 6.87
C LYS A 247 -20.91 5.31 8.23
N PHE A 248 -20.00 5.60 9.16
CA PHE A 248 -20.35 6.27 10.41
C PHE A 248 -19.47 7.50 10.60
N TYR A 249 -20.20 8.56 10.87
CA TYR A 249 -19.89 9.89 11.38
C TYR A 249 -18.48 10.12 11.93
N SER A 250 -18.00 11.33 11.65
CA SER A 250 -16.90 12.01 12.32
C SER A 250 -16.89 11.73 13.82
N ASN A 251 -15.70 11.34 14.29
CA ASN A 251 -15.26 11.15 15.67
C ASN A 251 -15.20 9.69 16.15
N ASN A 252 -13.95 9.29 16.32
CA ASN A 252 -13.38 8.20 17.12
C ASN A 252 -13.05 6.85 16.47
N VAL A 253 -11.71 6.66 16.38
CA VAL A 253 -10.96 5.51 16.91
C VAL A 253 -11.39 4.15 16.40
N ASN A 254 -10.76 3.68 15.31
CA ASN A 254 -10.45 2.25 15.18
C ASN A 254 -9.23 2.07 14.27
N ASP A 255 -8.07 2.44 14.82
CA ASP A 255 -6.79 1.94 14.38
C ASP A 255 -6.71 0.43 14.68
N LEU A 256 -6.91 -0.37 13.64
CA LEU A 256 -6.72 -1.81 13.71
C LEU A 256 -5.23 -2.08 13.50
N THR A 257 -4.54 -2.35 14.62
CA THR A 257 -3.19 -2.89 14.62
C THR A 257 -3.18 -4.29 13.97
N PRO A 258 -2.03 -4.79 13.48
CA PRO A 258 -1.93 -6.15 12.91
C PRO A 258 -2.56 -7.22 13.81
N LYS A 259 -2.35 -7.14 15.13
CA LYS A 259 -2.99 -8.01 16.14
C LYS A 259 -4.52 -7.91 16.19
N ARG A 260 -5.09 -6.73 15.92
CA ARG A 260 -6.54 -6.53 15.86
C ARG A 260 -7.11 -6.98 14.52
N PHE A 261 -6.35 -6.86 13.43
CA PHE A 261 -6.71 -7.46 12.15
C PHE A 261 -6.72 -8.98 12.25
N GLU A 262 -5.69 -9.58 12.85
CA GLU A 262 -5.62 -11.02 13.18
C GLU A 262 -6.84 -11.46 14.00
N LYS A 263 -7.14 -10.78 15.12
CA LYS A 263 -8.36 -11.05 15.91
C LYS A 263 -9.68 -10.86 15.17
N LEU A 264 -9.78 -9.88 14.28
CA LEU A 264 -10.99 -9.68 13.46
C LEU A 264 -11.14 -10.77 12.40
N THR A 265 -10.01 -11.24 11.87
CA THR A 265 -9.97 -12.36 10.95
C THR A 265 -10.40 -13.63 11.70
N ASP A 266 -9.86 -13.89 12.88
CA ASP A 266 -10.27 -14.99 13.76
C ASP A 266 -11.76 -14.93 14.12
N LEU A 267 -12.27 -13.75 14.48
CA LEU A 267 -13.70 -13.56 14.77
C LEU A 267 -14.58 -13.81 13.54
N PHE A 268 -14.16 -13.36 12.36
CA PHE A 268 -14.86 -13.64 11.11
C PHE A 268 -14.86 -15.15 10.78
N TYR A 269 -13.76 -15.84 11.07
CA TYR A 269 -13.66 -17.30 10.95
C TYR A 269 -14.60 -18.03 11.90
N HIS A 270 -14.76 -17.56 13.13
CA HIS A 270 -15.66 -18.17 14.12
C HIS A 270 -17.15 -17.86 13.90
N LEU A 271 -17.48 -16.74 13.27
CA LEU A 271 -18.87 -16.32 13.03
C LEU A 271 -19.46 -16.85 11.72
N ASN A 272 -18.64 -17.34 10.79
CA ASN A 272 -19.08 -17.94 9.53
C ASN A 272 -18.88 -19.47 9.47
N MET A 273 -18.70 -20.10 10.64
CA MET A 273 -18.95 -21.54 10.85
C MET A 273 -20.35 -21.73 11.42
#